data_AF-A0A1A9Z149-F1
#
_entry.id   AF-A0A1A9Z149-F1
#
_cell.length_a   1.000
_cell.length_b   1.000
_cell.length_c   1.000
_cell.angle_alpha   90.00
_cell.angle_beta   90.00
_cell.angle_gamma   90.00
#
_symmetry.space_group_name_H-M   'P 1'
#
loop_
_entity.id
_entity.type
_entity.pdbx_description
1 polymer ?
#
loop_
_entity_poly.entity_id
_entity_poly.type
_entity_poly.pdbx_seq_one_letter_code
_entity_poly.pdbx_strand_id
1 'polypeptide(L)'
;MNLHEYQAKELFSQYEIPIPNGYKCTKHSEVEKAVIKLNPGPWVVKCQIHAGGRDLVLAEINPIAINQNNDLICLDGKLNVDENALYRQIYLKKIHDNSQLDSREIYAENWGLNYIPLQGNIGCMVNGAGLAMGTMDLIKLHGGNPANFLDVGGDATIEKMMQSKKQLKILGEILMSILIDKNTKVICQGFTGKQGTFHCEKALLEGTKIVGGVTPGKGGIKHLGLPVFNTVKEAVLNTHATVSVIYVPAKFCKDSILEAIDNNIKLIVCITEGIPISDMLMVKQKLNFTNVKMIGPNCPGIITPNQCKIGIMPGNIHTPGNIGIVSRSGTLTYEAVKQITDIGLGQSTC
;
A
#
# COMPACT_ATOMS: atom_id res chain seq x y z
N MET A 1 12.49 -0.40 -10.03
CA MET A 1 13.70 -0.92 -9.35
C MET A 1 14.72 0.20 -9.41
N ASN A 2 15.25 0.64 -8.26
CA ASN A 2 16.30 1.66 -8.24
C ASN A 2 17.62 0.96 -7.92
N LEU A 3 18.61 1.13 -8.78
CA LEU A 3 19.96 0.65 -8.52
C LEU A 3 20.67 1.64 -7.61
N HIS A 4 21.47 1.13 -6.67
CA HIS A 4 22.43 1.97 -5.96
C HIS A 4 23.46 2.53 -6.93
N GLU A 5 24.08 3.67 -6.60
CA GLU A 5 25.09 4.29 -7.47
C GLU A 5 26.24 3.33 -7.81
N TYR A 6 26.71 2.53 -6.84
CA TYR A 6 27.78 1.56 -7.09
C TYR A 6 27.38 0.47 -8.08
N GLN A 7 26.11 0.03 -8.06
CA GLN A 7 25.59 -0.97 -9.00
C GLN A 7 25.43 -0.36 -10.39
N ALA A 8 24.98 0.89 -10.48
CA ALA A 8 24.90 1.60 -11.75
C ALA A 8 26.29 1.78 -12.37
N LYS A 9 27.31 2.08 -11.57
CA LYS A 9 28.71 2.15 -12.05
C LYS A 9 29.22 0.79 -12.53
N GLU A 10 29.01 -0.27 -11.77
CA GLU A 10 29.37 -1.64 -12.22
C GLU A 10 28.71 -1.99 -13.55
N LEU A 11 27.43 -1.62 -13.73
CA LEU A 11 26.72 -1.78 -15.00
C LEU A 11 27.37 -0.93 -16.11
N PHE A 12 27.65 0.35 -15.88
CA PHE A 12 28.31 1.22 -16.86
C PHE A 12 29.66 0.67 -17.31
N SER A 13 30.44 0.11 -16.39
CA SER A 13 31.71 -0.54 -16.72
C SER A 13 31.56 -1.74 -17.66
N GLN A 14 30.44 -2.49 -17.58
CA GLN A 14 30.15 -3.60 -18.49
C GLN A 14 29.86 -3.12 -19.92
N TYR A 15 29.46 -1.87 -20.08
CA TYR A 15 29.24 -1.20 -21.37
C TYR A 15 30.41 -0.28 -21.76
N GLU A 16 31.59 -0.51 -21.17
CA GLU A 16 32.83 0.24 -21.47
C GLU A 16 32.74 1.75 -21.22
N ILE A 17 31.75 2.21 -20.44
CA ILE A 17 31.65 3.59 -19.99
C ILE A 17 32.67 3.77 -18.84
N PRO A 18 33.65 4.69 -18.95
CA PRO A 18 34.67 4.87 -17.92
C PRO A 18 34.07 5.24 -16.56
N ILE A 19 34.48 4.53 -15.52
CA ILE A 19 34.12 4.81 -14.13
C ILE A 19 35.39 4.96 -13.27
N PRO A 20 35.37 5.78 -12.21
CA PRO A 20 36.47 5.84 -11.26
C PRO A 20 36.56 4.54 -10.46
N ASN A 21 37.78 4.13 -10.09
CA ASN A 21 38.00 3.05 -9.12
C ASN A 21 37.28 3.40 -7.81
N GLY A 22 36.43 2.51 -7.34
CA GLY A 22 35.58 2.73 -6.18
C GLY A 22 35.63 1.56 -5.20
N TYR A 23 35.28 1.85 -3.94
CA TYR A 23 35.12 0.84 -2.91
C TYR A 23 33.84 1.11 -2.12
N LYS A 24 32.90 0.17 -2.12
CA LYS A 24 31.65 0.28 -1.37
C LYS A 24 31.92 0.00 0.10
N CYS A 25 31.55 0.94 0.97
CA CYS A 25 31.49 0.73 2.41
C CYS A 25 30.03 0.68 2.87
N THR A 26 29.68 -0.35 3.63
CA THR A 26 28.39 -0.49 4.33
C THR A 26 28.51 -0.26 5.83
N LYS A 27 29.73 -0.31 6.36
CA LYS A 27 30.07 -0.10 7.77
C LYS A 27 31.28 0.80 7.90
N HIS A 28 31.34 1.55 9.00
CA HIS A 28 32.49 2.41 9.32
C HIS A 28 33.83 1.65 9.32
N SER A 29 33.84 0.41 9.82
CA SER A 29 35.04 -0.45 9.88
C SER A 29 35.65 -0.80 8.52
N GLU A 30 34.95 -0.53 7.41
CA GLU A 30 35.41 -0.84 6.05
C GLU A 30 36.19 0.31 5.42
N VAL A 31 36.14 1.52 6.01
CA VAL A 31 36.77 2.73 5.47
C VAL A 31 38.29 2.59 5.40
N GLU A 32 38.94 2.05 6.43
CA GLU A 32 40.39 1.83 6.41
C GLU A 32 40.82 0.89 5.27
N LYS A 33 40.05 -0.18 5.04
CA LYS A 33 40.29 -1.11 3.93
C LYS A 33 40.09 -0.43 2.58
N ALA A 34 39.10 0.44 2.46
CA ALA A 34 38.84 1.22 1.26
C ALA A 34 40.02 2.14 0.93
N VAL A 35 40.55 2.85 1.92
CA VAL A 35 41.71 3.75 1.77
C VAL A 35 42.94 2.98 1.32
N ILE A 36 43.24 1.85 1.98
CA ILE A 36 44.39 1.00 1.60
C ILE A 36 44.25 0.51 0.16
N LYS A 37 43.05 0.12 -0.27
CA LYS A 37 42.82 -0.43 -1.62
C LYS A 37 42.79 0.63 -2.72
N LEU A 38 42.37 1.85 -2.41
CA LEU A 38 42.25 2.95 -3.39
C LEU A 38 43.52 3.79 -3.55
N ASN A 39 44.58 3.52 -2.77
CA ASN A 39 45.84 4.27 -2.73
C ASN A 39 45.66 5.73 -2.24
N PRO A 40 46.76 6.48 -1.99
CA PRO A 40 46.69 7.87 -1.53
C PRO A 40 45.87 8.75 -2.48
N GLY A 41 45.12 9.68 -1.90
CA GLY A 41 44.15 10.53 -2.59
C GLY A 41 44.74 11.49 -3.64
N PRO A 42 43.90 12.36 -4.22
CA PRO A 42 42.60 12.81 -3.68
C PRO A 42 41.48 11.78 -3.79
N TRP A 43 40.60 11.73 -2.77
CA TRP A 43 39.42 10.86 -2.74
C TRP A 43 38.13 11.64 -2.94
N VAL A 44 37.15 10.98 -3.53
CA VAL A 44 35.76 11.47 -3.59
C VAL A 44 34.91 10.56 -2.74
N VAL A 45 34.33 11.10 -1.67
CA VAL A 45 33.42 10.36 -0.80
C VAL A 45 31.99 10.70 -1.19
N LYS A 46 31.14 9.67 -1.25
CA LYS A 46 29.72 9.78 -1.56
C LYS A 46 28.94 8.96 -0.55
N CYS A 47 27.76 9.43 -0.14
CA CYS A 47 26.86 8.66 0.70
C CYS A 47 25.47 8.63 0.09
N GLN A 48 24.86 7.44 0.08
CA GLN A 48 23.52 7.21 -0.45
C GLN A 48 22.77 6.31 0.52
N ILE A 49 21.60 6.77 0.97
CA ILE A 49 20.71 6.04 1.87
C ILE A 49 19.35 5.96 1.21
N HIS A 50 18.82 4.75 1.07
CA HIS A 50 17.44 4.53 0.66
C HIS A 50 16.59 4.25 1.89
N ALA A 51 15.39 4.85 1.92
CA ALA A 51 14.27 4.56 2.82
C ALA A 51 14.63 4.32 4.32
N GLY A 52 14.26 5.26 5.19
CA GLY A 52 14.12 4.93 6.63
C GLY A 52 14.46 6.05 7.61
N GLY A 53 15.40 6.93 7.27
CA GLY A 53 15.74 8.10 8.10
C GLY A 53 14.86 9.29 7.77
N ARG A 54 14.17 9.86 8.76
CA ARG A 54 13.36 11.09 8.64
C ARG A 54 12.36 11.09 7.47
N ASP A 55 11.74 9.94 7.21
CA ASP A 55 10.76 9.76 6.13
C ASP A 55 11.28 10.09 4.72
N LEU A 56 12.60 9.97 4.52
CA LEU A 56 13.21 10.10 3.22
C LEU A 56 13.17 8.75 2.49
N VAL A 57 12.79 8.78 1.21
CA VAL A 57 12.91 7.68 0.27
C VAL A 57 14.34 7.60 -0.29
N LEU A 58 15.00 8.76 -0.44
CA LEU A 58 16.39 8.89 -0.86
C LEU A 58 17.03 10.05 -0.09
N ALA A 59 18.23 9.82 0.42
CA ALA A 59 19.16 10.87 0.82
C ALA A 59 20.52 10.59 0.19
N GLU A 60 21.00 11.51 -0.62
CA GLU A 60 22.26 11.40 -1.34
C GLU A 60 23.08 12.68 -1.16
N ILE A 61 24.36 12.51 -0.84
CA ILE A 61 25.37 13.58 -0.89
C ILE A 61 26.48 13.12 -1.82
N ASN A 62 26.68 13.88 -2.89
CA ASN A 62 27.46 13.42 -4.03
C ASN A 62 28.13 14.56 -4.83
N PRO A 63 29.32 15.06 -4.45
CA PRO A 63 30.21 14.48 -3.45
C PRO A 63 30.24 15.21 -2.10
N ILE A 64 30.88 14.56 -1.13
CA ILE A 64 31.39 15.20 0.08
C ILE A 64 32.83 15.64 -0.19
N ALA A 65 33.14 16.91 0.09
CA ALA A 65 34.49 17.47 0.04
C ALA A 65 35.02 17.77 1.44
N ILE A 66 36.34 17.92 1.55
CA ILE A 66 37.01 18.43 2.75
C ILE A 66 37.69 19.75 2.35
N ASN A 67 37.43 20.83 3.09
CA ASN A 67 38.08 22.12 2.84
C ASN A 67 39.47 22.22 3.52
N GLN A 68 40.14 23.36 3.35
CA GLN A 68 41.46 23.62 3.95
C GLN A 68 41.46 23.63 5.49
N ASN A 69 40.31 23.80 6.13
CA ASN A 69 40.13 23.78 7.58
C ASN A 69 39.77 22.38 8.12
N ASN A 70 39.78 21.34 7.28
CA ASN A 70 39.31 19.99 7.58
C ASN A 70 37.80 19.86 7.85
N ASP A 71 36.98 20.81 7.40
CA ASP A 71 35.52 20.68 7.48
C ASP A 71 34.97 19.82 6.34
N LEU A 72 33.97 18.99 6.65
CA LEU A 72 33.20 18.26 5.64
C LEU A 72 32.18 19.20 4.98
N ILE A 73 32.20 19.27 3.66
CA ILE A 73 31.31 20.09 2.84
C ILE A 73 30.45 19.19 1.94
N CYS A 74 29.14 19.35 2.01
CA CYS A 74 28.20 18.80 1.05
C CYS A 74 28.24 19.64 -0.23
N LEU A 75 28.93 19.17 -1.27
CA LEU A 75 29.04 19.91 -2.54
C LEU A 75 27.79 19.81 -3.40
N ASP A 76 27.14 18.65 -3.36
CA ASP A 76 25.86 18.39 -4.03
C ASP A 76 25.05 17.41 -3.21
N GLY A 77 23.73 17.55 -3.26
CA GLY A 77 22.83 16.72 -2.48
C GLY A 77 21.45 16.60 -3.09
N LYS A 78 20.89 15.39 -2.99
CA LYS A 78 19.55 15.06 -3.48
C LYS A 78 18.76 14.35 -2.40
N LEU A 79 17.56 14.85 -2.13
CA LEU A 79 16.61 14.25 -1.21
C LEU A 79 15.32 13.92 -1.95
N ASN A 80 14.79 12.71 -1.75
CA ASN A 80 13.41 12.38 -2.07
C ASN A 80 12.68 12.07 -0.77
N VAL A 81 11.53 12.71 -0.55
CA VAL A 81 10.72 12.57 0.67
C VAL A 81 9.54 11.66 0.38
N ASP A 82 9.11 10.88 1.37
CA ASP A 82 7.84 10.16 1.32
C ASP A 82 6.69 11.14 1.60
N GLU A 83 5.90 11.44 0.57
CA GLU A 83 4.80 12.39 0.63
C GLU A 83 3.74 12.01 1.69
N ASN A 84 3.56 10.72 1.93
CA ASN A 84 2.63 10.20 2.93
C ASN A 84 3.02 10.61 4.36
N ALA A 85 4.29 10.96 4.59
CA ALA A 85 4.80 11.41 5.87
C ALA A 85 4.85 12.94 6.02
N LEU A 86 4.46 13.71 5.01
CA LEU A 86 4.55 15.17 5.06
C LEU A 86 3.76 15.81 6.21
N TYR A 87 2.72 15.13 6.70
CA TYR A 87 1.96 15.59 7.88
C TYR A 87 2.81 15.71 9.15
N ARG A 88 3.92 14.97 9.26
CA ARG A 88 4.90 15.05 10.36
C ARG A 88 6.24 15.67 9.96
N GLN A 89 6.46 15.91 8.66
CA GLN A 89 7.64 16.60 8.11
C GLN A 89 7.33 18.07 7.78
N ILE A 90 6.91 18.85 8.80
CA ILE A 90 6.41 20.23 8.64
C ILE A 90 7.43 21.14 7.94
N TYR A 91 8.71 21.02 8.29
CA TYR A 91 9.78 21.81 7.67
C TYR A 91 9.95 21.49 6.18
N LEU A 92 10.01 20.20 5.82
CA LEU A 92 10.18 19.77 4.43
C LEU A 92 8.99 20.20 3.57
N LYS A 93 7.77 20.11 4.11
CA LYS A 93 6.57 20.61 3.45
C LYS A 93 6.63 22.12 3.19
N LYS A 94 7.21 22.90 4.11
CA LYS A 94 7.30 24.37 3.98
C LYS A 94 8.30 24.83 2.92
N ILE A 95 9.40 24.08 2.72
CA ILE A 95 10.44 24.42 1.74
C ILE A 95 10.17 23.84 0.34
N HIS A 96 9.06 23.10 0.17
CA HIS A 96 8.69 22.52 -1.11
C HIS A 96 8.35 23.63 -2.11
N ASP A 97 9.02 23.61 -3.27
CA ASP A 97 8.82 24.57 -4.35
C ASP A 97 8.02 23.92 -5.48
N ASN A 98 6.78 24.38 -5.67
CA ASN A 98 5.89 23.90 -6.72
C ASN A 98 6.05 24.66 -8.04
N SER A 99 6.95 25.66 -8.12
CA SER A 99 7.12 26.52 -9.30
C SER A 99 7.50 25.77 -10.57
N GLN A 100 8.10 24.58 -10.41
CA GLN A 100 8.55 23.71 -11.49
C GLN A 100 7.53 22.61 -11.87
N LEU A 101 6.40 22.51 -11.17
CA LEU A 101 5.35 21.54 -11.47
C LEU A 101 4.42 22.09 -12.56
N ASP A 102 3.85 21.19 -13.36
CA ASP A 102 2.86 21.57 -14.37
C ASP A 102 1.61 22.13 -13.68
N SER A 103 1.12 23.30 -14.14
CA SER A 103 -0.03 23.96 -13.54
C SER A 103 -1.30 23.10 -13.56
N ARG A 104 -1.40 22.15 -14.49
CA ARG A 104 -2.52 21.18 -14.56
C ARG A 104 -2.41 20.11 -13.47
N GLU A 105 -1.19 19.67 -13.14
CA GLU A 105 -0.94 18.74 -12.04
C GLU A 105 -1.29 19.41 -10.70
N ILE A 106 -0.79 20.63 -10.48
CA ILE A 106 -1.12 21.42 -9.29
C ILE A 106 -2.63 21.63 -9.17
N TYR A 107 -3.30 21.97 -10.28
CA TYR A 107 -4.75 22.12 -10.29
C TYR A 107 -5.44 20.82 -9.89
N ALA A 108 -5.08 19.69 -10.50
CA ALA A 108 -5.66 18.39 -10.20
C ALA A 108 -5.42 17.94 -8.75
N GLU A 109 -4.21 18.14 -8.22
CA GLU A 109 -3.84 17.83 -6.84
C GLU A 109 -4.69 18.61 -5.83
N ASN A 110 -5.00 19.88 -6.10
CA ASN A 110 -5.91 20.68 -5.27
C ASN A 110 -7.33 20.10 -5.18
N TRP A 111 -7.72 19.26 -6.13
CA TRP A 111 -8.98 18.51 -6.13
C TRP A 111 -8.82 17.05 -5.67
N GLY A 112 -7.63 16.65 -5.20
CA GLY A 112 -7.34 15.28 -4.77
C GLY A 112 -7.25 14.29 -5.93
N LEU A 113 -6.97 14.75 -7.15
CA LEU A 113 -6.88 13.92 -8.34
C LEU A 113 -5.41 13.61 -8.66
N ASN A 114 -5.13 12.35 -9.01
CA ASN A 114 -3.82 11.97 -9.54
C ASN A 114 -3.83 12.16 -11.06
N TYR A 115 -3.24 13.25 -11.53
CA TYR A 115 -3.18 13.62 -12.94
C TYR A 115 -1.75 13.70 -13.43
N ILE A 116 -1.46 13.13 -14.61
CA ILE A 116 -0.19 13.31 -15.30
C ILE A 116 -0.49 13.69 -16.75
N PRO A 117 -0.07 14.87 -17.24
CA PRO A 117 -0.27 15.27 -18.62
C PRO A 117 0.66 14.48 -19.54
N LEU A 118 0.13 14.06 -20.69
CA LEU A 118 0.88 13.35 -21.73
C LEU A 118 0.71 14.05 -23.08
N GLN A 119 1.62 13.78 -24.00
CA GLN A 119 1.54 14.29 -25.37
C GLN A 119 0.72 13.30 -26.20
N GLY A 120 -0.61 13.41 -26.13
CA GLY A 120 -1.53 12.52 -26.84
C GLY A 120 -2.82 13.21 -27.28
N ASN A 121 -3.69 12.44 -27.91
CA ASN A 121 -4.92 12.92 -28.56
C ASN A 121 -6.21 12.39 -27.91
N ILE A 122 -6.13 11.45 -26.97
CA ILE A 122 -7.29 10.85 -26.30
C ILE A 122 -7.16 11.02 -24.78
N GLY A 123 -8.05 11.82 -24.19
CA GLY A 123 -8.07 12.01 -22.74
C GLY A 123 -8.60 10.78 -22.00
N CYS A 124 -7.97 10.39 -20.90
CA CYS A 124 -8.41 9.29 -20.04
C CYS A 124 -9.00 9.85 -18.75
N MET A 125 -10.15 9.34 -18.32
CA MET A 125 -10.72 9.61 -16.99
C MET A 125 -11.29 8.31 -16.46
N VAL A 126 -10.60 7.71 -15.49
CA VAL A 126 -10.90 6.35 -15.04
C VAL A 126 -10.87 6.30 -13.52
N ASN A 127 -11.71 5.43 -12.94
CA ASN A 127 -11.69 5.18 -11.50
C ASN A 127 -10.74 3.99 -11.21
N GLY A 128 -9.63 4.28 -10.52
CA GLY A 128 -8.61 3.33 -10.13
C GLY A 128 -7.45 3.25 -11.11
N ALA A 129 -6.24 3.47 -10.60
CA ALA A 129 -4.99 3.50 -11.35
C ALA A 129 -4.77 2.29 -12.27
N GLY A 130 -5.14 1.08 -11.83
CA GLY A 130 -4.99 -0.14 -12.64
C GLY A 130 -5.87 -0.14 -13.89
N LEU A 131 -7.11 0.35 -13.78
CA LEU A 131 -7.98 0.51 -14.94
C LEU A 131 -7.50 1.66 -15.82
N ALA A 132 -7.04 2.77 -15.23
CA ALA A 132 -6.47 3.89 -15.99
C ALA A 132 -5.31 3.43 -16.87
N MET A 133 -4.35 2.69 -16.31
CA MET A 133 -3.22 2.12 -17.07
C MET A 133 -3.70 1.13 -18.13
N GLY A 134 -4.62 0.22 -17.80
CA GLY A 134 -5.16 -0.74 -18.78
C GLY A 134 -5.90 -0.06 -19.94
N THR A 135 -6.64 1.01 -19.69
CA THR A 135 -7.29 1.83 -20.72
C THR A 135 -6.25 2.51 -21.62
N MET A 136 -5.17 3.06 -21.02
CA MET A 136 -4.08 3.66 -21.79
C MET A 136 -3.38 2.65 -22.69
N ASP A 137 -3.14 1.43 -22.19
CA ASP A 137 -2.57 0.33 -22.97
C ASP A 137 -3.46 -0.04 -24.16
N LEU A 138 -4.79 -0.13 -23.95
CA LEU A 138 -5.75 -0.38 -25.02
C LEU A 138 -5.78 0.74 -26.07
N ILE A 139 -5.76 2.01 -25.64
CA ILE A 139 -5.68 3.15 -26.55
C ILE A 139 -4.44 3.03 -27.44
N LYS A 140 -3.28 2.71 -26.85
CA LYS A 140 -2.03 2.55 -27.58
C LYS A 140 -2.08 1.36 -28.53
N LEU A 141 -2.63 0.24 -28.08
CA LEU A 141 -2.79 -0.99 -28.88
C LEU A 141 -3.64 -0.75 -30.14
N HIS A 142 -4.63 0.13 -30.05
CA HIS A 142 -5.51 0.50 -31.17
C HIS A 142 -5.06 1.77 -31.92
N GLY A 143 -3.80 2.18 -31.77
CA GLY A 143 -3.18 3.25 -32.57
C GLY A 143 -3.47 4.69 -32.08
N GLY A 144 -4.16 4.86 -30.96
CA GLY A 144 -4.32 6.15 -30.30
C GLY A 144 -3.14 6.51 -29.39
N ASN A 145 -3.09 7.74 -28.90
CA ASN A 145 -2.11 8.19 -27.92
C ASN A 145 -2.83 8.80 -26.70
N PRO A 146 -2.67 8.25 -25.49
CA PRO A 146 -3.24 8.84 -24.29
C PRO A 146 -2.72 10.26 -24.06
N ALA A 147 -3.62 11.21 -23.84
CA ALA A 147 -3.31 12.62 -23.58
C ALA A 147 -3.08 12.92 -22.09
N ASN A 148 -3.45 12.00 -21.21
CA ASN A 148 -3.21 12.09 -19.78
C ASN A 148 -3.38 10.74 -19.09
N PHE A 149 -2.79 10.59 -17.91
CA PHE A 149 -3.24 9.67 -16.87
C PHE A 149 -4.13 10.45 -15.90
N LEU A 150 -5.29 9.90 -15.52
CA LEU A 150 -6.15 10.47 -14.49
C LEU A 150 -6.86 9.36 -13.73
N ASP A 151 -6.59 9.29 -12.43
CA ASP A 151 -7.33 8.46 -11.48
C ASP A 151 -8.18 9.35 -10.58
N VAL A 152 -9.50 9.13 -10.60
CA VAL A 152 -10.48 9.90 -9.82
C VAL A 152 -10.72 9.35 -8.40
N GLY A 153 -10.11 8.23 -8.02
CA GLY A 153 -10.24 7.65 -6.67
C GLY A 153 -11.61 7.01 -6.38
N GLY A 154 -11.63 6.12 -5.39
CA GLY A 154 -12.68 5.12 -5.18
C GLY A 154 -13.82 5.48 -4.22
N ASP A 155 -14.31 6.72 -4.16
CA ASP A 155 -15.52 7.05 -3.36
C ASP A 155 -16.81 6.84 -4.18
N ALA A 156 -17.32 5.61 -4.17
CA ALA A 156 -18.60 5.26 -4.81
C ALA A 156 -19.80 5.47 -3.84
N THR A 157 -20.76 6.32 -4.24
CA THR A 157 -22.00 6.56 -3.49
C THR A 157 -23.03 5.42 -3.66
N ILE A 158 -23.75 5.14 -2.58
CA ILE A 158 -24.60 3.97 -2.31
C ILE A 158 -25.82 3.83 -3.26
N GLU A 159 -26.30 4.92 -3.85
CA GLU A 159 -27.60 4.96 -4.53
C GLU A 159 -27.68 4.18 -5.85
N LYS A 160 -26.55 3.89 -6.52
CA LYS A 160 -26.54 3.14 -7.79
C LYS A 160 -26.44 1.61 -7.65
N MET A 161 -26.10 1.08 -6.47
CA MET A 161 -25.84 -0.36 -6.27
C MET A 161 -27.07 -1.18 -5.83
N MET A 162 -28.16 -0.53 -5.40
CA MET A 162 -29.31 -1.24 -4.82
C MET A 162 -30.26 -1.91 -5.84
N GLN A 163 -30.05 -1.76 -7.14
CA GLN A 163 -31.00 -2.26 -8.16
C GLN A 163 -30.73 -3.68 -8.72
N SER A 164 -29.67 -4.38 -8.33
CA SER A 164 -29.27 -5.64 -8.97
C SER A 164 -29.20 -6.86 -8.04
N LYS A 165 -30.33 -7.26 -7.44
CA LYS A 165 -30.47 -8.57 -6.79
C LYS A 165 -31.86 -9.19 -6.98
N LYS A 166 -32.02 -10.05 -8.00
CA LYS A 166 -33.02 -11.13 -7.97
C LYS A 166 -32.48 -12.36 -8.70
N GLN A 167 -32.45 -13.48 -7.96
CA GLN A 167 -32.17 -14.88 -8.34
C GLN A 167 -30.70 -15.31 -8.51
N LEU A 168 -30.23 -16.22 -7.65
CA LEU A 168 -30.12 -17.66 -7.96
C LEU A 168 -29.52 -18.43 -6.75
N LYS A 169 -30.03 -19.65 -6.55
CA LYS A 169 -29.75 -20.57 -5.43
C LYS A 169 -29.01 -21.81 -5.96
N ILE A 170 -27.96 -22.19 -5.23
CA ILE A 170 -27.44 -23.55 -4.95
C ILE A 170 -26.88 -24.39 -6.12
N LEU A 171 -25.61 -24.79 -5.99
CA LEU A 171 -25.18 -26.20 -5.95
C LEU A 171 -23.83 -26.30 -5.23
N GLY A 172 -23.69 -27.35 -4.42
CA GLY A 172 -22.54 -27.55 -3.53
C GLY A 172 -21.41 -28.28 -4.24
N GLU A 173 -20.25 -27.62 -4.31
CA GLU A 173 -18.95 -28.25 -4.43
C GLU A 173 -18.09 -27.82 -3.23
N ILE A 174 -17.20 -28.70 -2.79
CA ILE A 174 -16.32 -28.47 -1.64
C ILE A 174 -15.38 -27.31 -1.99
N LEU A 175 -15.74 -26.11 -1.52
CA LEU A 175 -14.94 -24.89 -1.68
C LEU A 175 -13.70 -24.96 -0.82
N MET A 176 -12.53 -24.99 -1.47
CA MET A 176 -11.25 -24.87 -0.80
C MET A 176 -10.96 -23.39 -0.53
N SER A 177 -11.18 -22.95 0.71
CA SER A 177 -10.84 -21.60 1.16
C SER A 177 -9.35 -21.48 1.52
N ILE A 178 -8.67 -20.40 1.13
CA ILE A 178 -7.21 -20.28 1.32
C ILE A 178 -6.86 -19.69 2.70
N LEU A 179 -7.46 -18.55 3.07
CA LEU A 179 -7.07 -17.79 4.27
C LEU A 179 -8.24 -17.47 5.21
N ILE A 180 -9.46 -17.43 4.69
CA ILE A 180 -10.68 -17.11 5.45
C ILE A 180 -11.82 -18.05 5.04
N ASP A 181 -12.70 -18.36 5.98
CA ASP A 181 -13.84 -19.26 5.81
C ASP A 181 -15.03 -18.79 6.65
N LYS A 182 -16.15 -19.53 6.61
CA LYS A 182 -17.35 -19.22 7.42
C LYS A 182 -17.12 -19.21 8.94
N ASN A 183 -16.04 -19.82 9.45
CA ASN A 183 -15.73 -19.91 10.88
C ASN A 183 -14.82 -18.78 11.35
N THR A 184 -14.26 -18.03 10.41
CA THR A 184 -13.27 -16.98 10.64
C THR A 184 -13.86 -15.86 11.49
N LYS A 185 -13.32 -15.68 12.70
CA LYS A 185 -13.72 -14.62 13.64
C LYS A 185 -12.91 -13.36 13.39
N VAL A 186 -13.59 -12.30 12.97
CA VAL A 186 -12.97 -11.04 12.55
C VAL A 186 -13.25 -9.94 13.56
N ILE A 187 -12.22 -9.18 13.95
CA ILE A 187 -12.38 -7.89 14.63
C ILE A 187 -12.07 -6.74 13.67
N CYS A 188 -12.73 -5.60 13.87
CA CYS A 188 -12.46 -4.39 13.11
C CYS A 188 -11.71 -3.37 13.96
N GLN A 189 -10.52 -2.93 13.56
CA GLN A 189 -9.86 -1.76 14.13
C GLN A 189 -10.33 -0.51 13.38
N GLY A 190 -10.78 0.51 14.12
CA GLY A 190 -11.52 1.65 13.55
C GLY A 190 -13.02 1.37 13.39
N PHE A 191 -13.58 0.48 14.21
CA PHE A 191 -14.94 -0.06 14.06
C PHE A 191 -16.05 0.99 14.09
N THR A 192 -15.92 2.00 14.94
CA THR A 192 -16.90 3.10 15.03
C THR A 192 -16.62 4.23 14.05
N GLY A 193 -15.60 4.10 13.19
CA GLY A 193 -15.30 5.08 12.13
C GLY A 193 -16.26 4.90 10.95
N LYS A 194 -16.37 5.91 10.08
CA LYS A 194 -17.28 5.90 8.92
C LYS A 194 -17.06 4.66 8.04
N GLN A 195 -15.82 4.42 7.61
CA GLN A 195 -15.47 3.29 6.73
C GLN A 195 -15.62 1.94 7.45
N GLY A 196 -15.12 1.83 8.68
CA GLY A 196 -15.27 0.62 9.50
C GLY A 196 -16.74 0.24 9.71
N THR A 197 -17.59 1.20 10.03
CA THR A 197 -19.04 0.98 10.20
C THR A 197 -19.67 0.47 8.92
N PHE A 198 -19.48 1.20 7.82
CA PHE A 198 -20.11 0.89 6.54
C PHE A 198 -19.72 -0.49 6.01
N HIS A 199 -18.43 -0.83 6.05
CA HIS A 199 -17.96 -2.10 5.53
C HIS A 199 -18.24 -3.27 6.47
N CYS A 200 -18.23 -3.07 7.79
CA CYS A 200 -18.62 -4.14 8.73
C CYS A 200 -20.11 -4.44 8.68
N GLU A 201 -20.97 -3.44 8.52
CA GLU A 201 -22.41 -3.63 8.32
C GLU A 201 -22.68 -4.50 7.08
N LYS A 202 -22.05 -4.17 5.95
CA LYS A 202 -22.15 -4.98 4.73
C LYS A 202 -21.59 -6.39 4.92
N ALA A 203 -20.44 -6.53 5.57
CA ALA A 203 -19.83 -7.84 5.82
C ALA A 203 -20.75 -8.72 6.69
N LEU A 204 -21.40 -8.15 7.72
CA LEU A 204 -22.39 -8.83 8.55
C LEU A 204 -23.61 -9.28 7.75
N LEU A 205 -24.15 -8.41 6.89
CA LEU A 205 -25.27 -8.74 5.99
C LEU A 205 -24.92 -9.87 5.01
N GLU A 206 -23.65 -9.96 4.60
CA GLU A 206 -23.13 -11.02 3.73
C GLU A 206 -22.68 -12.28 4.50
N GLY A 207 -22.90 -12.34 5.81
CA GLY A 207 -22.66 -13.53 6.64
C GLY A 207 -21.27 -13.64 7.29
N THR A 208 -20.44 -12.60 7.16
CA THR A 208 -19.13 -12.58 7.82
C THR A 208 -19.26 -12.52 9.33
N LYS A 209 -18.51 -13.36 10.04
CA LYS A 209 -18.52 -13.43 11.50
C LYS A 209 -17.65 -12.34 12.13
N ILE A 210 -18.08 -11.08 12.02
CA ILE A 210 -17.53 -9.99 12.81
C ILE A 210 -17.91 -10.23 14.28
N VAL A 211 -16.93 -10.27 15.18
CA VAL A 211 -17.13 -10.60 16.61
C VAL A 211 -16.99 -9.40 17.54
N GLY A 212 -16.62 -8.24 17.01
CA GLY A 212 -16.44 -7.00 17.75
C GLY A 212 -15.50 -6.06 17.01
N GLY A 213 -15.13 -4.96 17.67
CA GLY A 213 -14.17 -4.03 17.11
C GLY A 213 -13.43 -3.21 18.15
N VAL A 214 -12.38 -2.55 17.70
CA VAL A 214 -11.49 -1.74 18.53
C VAL A 214 -11.61 -0.30 18.11
N THR A 215 -11.96 0.56 19.08
CA THR A 215 -11.83 2.00 18.97
C THR A 215 -11.32 2.51 20.32
N PRO A 216 -10.04 2.95 20.41
CA PRO A 216 -9.50 3.48 21.64
C PRO A 216 -10.35 4.62 22.22
N GLY A 217 -10.61 4.58 23.52
CA GLY A 217 -11.44 5.55 24.24
C GLY A 217 -12.94 5.32 24.12
N LYS A 218 -13.39 4.29 23.39
CA LYS A 218 -14.81 3.92 23.26
C LYS A 218 -15.12 2.49 23.71
N GLY A 219 -14.19 1.83 24.40
CA GLY A 219 -14.43 0.48 24.93
C GLY A 219 -15.63 0.42 25.89
N GLY A 220 -16.33 -0.71 25.90
CA GLY A 220 -17.48 -0.97 26.78
C GLY A 220 -18.84 -0.64 26.16
N ILE A 221 -18.88 0.07 25.02
CA ILE A 221 -20.13 0.31 24.27
C ILE A 221 -20.39 -0.82 23.27
N LYS A 222 -21.59 -0.81 22.67
CA LYS A 222 -21.91 -1.61 21.49
C LYS A 222 -21.98 -0.74 20.24
N HIS A 223 -21.57 -1.31 19.11
CA HIS A 223 -21.70 -0.72 17.77
C HIS A 223 -22.07 -1.83 16.79
N LEU A 224 -23.04 -1.59 15.89
CA LEU A 224 -23.64 -2.64 15.05
C LEU A 224 -24.11 -3.88 15.86
N GLY A 225 -24.54 -3.68 17.11
CA GLY A 225 -24.93 -4.75 18.03
C GLY A 225 -23.77 -5.56 18.65
N LEU A 226 -22.51 -5.27 18.28
CA LEU A 226 -21.31 -5.98 18.71
C LEU A 226 -20.48 -5.17 19.70
N PRO A 227 -19.67 -5.81 20.57
CA PRO A 227 -18.86 -5.12 21.56
C PRO A 227 -17.74 -4.28 20.93
N VAL A 228 -17.52 -3.09 21.49
CA VAL A 228 -16.36 -2.23 21.21
C VAL A 228 -15.36 -2.36 22.36
N PHE A 229 -14.09 -2.54 22.03
CA PHE A 229 -12.98 -2.67 22.97
C PHE A 229 -12.02 -1.48 22.83
N ASN A 230 -11.25 -1.22 23.89
CA ASN A 230 -10.20 -0.19 23.83
C ASN A 230 -8.93 -0.71 23.16
N THR A 231 -8.65 -2.01 23.28
CA THR A 231 -7.44 -2.64 22.76
C THR A 231 -7.75 -3.91 21.97
N VAL A 232 -6.87 -4.28 21.04
CA VAL A 232 -6.91 -5.58 20.36
C VAL A 232 -6.76 -6.73 21.36
N LYS A 233 -5.95 -6.53 22.41
CA LYS A 233 -5.78 -7.50 23.50
C LYS A 233 -7.11 -7.88 24.13
N GLU A 234 -7.89 -6.89 24.56
CA GLU A 234 -9.23 -7.11 25.11
C GLU A 234 -10.14 -7.82 24.12
N ALA A 235 -10.14 -7.37 22.85
CA ALA A 235 -10.98 -7.96 21.82
C ALA A 235 -10.64 -9.45 21.60
N VAL A 236 -9.37 -9.80 21.50
CA VAL A 236 -8.91 -11.19 21.30
C VAL A 236 -9.26 -12.05 22.52
N LEU A 237 -9.02 -11.57 23.74
CA LEU A 237 -9.33 -12.31 24.97
C LEU A 237 -10.82 -12.64 25.09
N ASN A 238 -11.70 -11.69 24.76
CA ASN A 238 -13.14 -11.86 24.92
C ASN A 238 -13.82 -12.59 23.75
N THR A 239 -13.24 -12.55 22.55
CA THR A 239 -13.92 -13.06 21.33
C THR A 239 -13.21 -14.23 20.67
N HIS A 240 -11.93 -14.43 20.99
CA HIS A 240 -11.00 -15.32 20.29
C HIS A 240 -10.91 -15.02 18.79
N ALA A 241 -10.92 -13.73 18.43
CA ALA A 241 -10.70 -13.28 17.06
C ALA A 241 -9.36 -13.80 16.52
N THR A 242 -9.34 -14.18 15.25
CA THR A 242 -8.14 -14.69 14.55
C THR A 242 -7.73 -13.78 13.41
N VAL A 243 -8.61 -12.86 13.00
CA VAL A 243 -8.40 -11.93 11.89
C VAL A 243 -8.72 -10.51 12.35
N SER A 244 -7.92 -9.54 11.90
CA SER A 244 -8.18 -8.12 12.12
C SER A 244 -8.25 -7.38 10.79
N VAL A 245 -9.36 -6.67 10.57
CA VAL A 245 -9.47 -5.70 9.47
C VAL A 245 -9.22 -4.30 9.99
N ILE A 246 -8.44 -3.50 9.26
CA ILE A 246 -8.01 -2.17 9.68
C ILE A 246 -8.56 -1.12 8.71
N TYR A 247 -9.43 -0.25 9.23
CA TYR A 247 -9.96 0.96 8.56
C TYR A 247 -9.53 2.24 9.28
N VAL A 248 -8.40 2.19 9.97
CA VAL A 248 -7.84 3.29 10.75
C VAL A 248 -7.19 4.33 9.82
N PRO A 249 -7.22 5.64 10.11
CA PRO A 249 -6.49 6.63 9.31
C PRO A 249 -4.98 6.34 9.24
N ALA A 250 -4.35 6.63 8.09
CA ALA A 250 -2.97 6.25 7.78
C ALA A 250 -1.95 6.58 8.88
N LYS A 251 -2.04 7.79 9.45
CA LYS A 251 -1.16 8.27 10.53
C LYS A 251 -1.15 7.43 11.81
N PHE A 252 -2.16 6.58 12.01
CA PHE A 252 -2.29 5.70 13.18
C PHE A 252 -2.22 4.21 12.82
N CYS A 253 -2.11 3.87 11.53
CA CYS A 253 -2.18 2.48 11.08
C CYS A 253 -0.99 1.65 11.54
N LYS A 254 0.23 2.22 11.60
CA LYS A 254 1.40 1.50 12.11
C LYS A 254 1.09 0.86 13.46
N ASP A 255 0.64 1.67 14.40
CA ASP A 255 0.40 1.22 15.77
C ASP A 255 -0.74 0.20 15.82
N SER A 256 -1.79 0.39 15.01
CA SER A 256 -2.89 -0.58 14.88
C SER A 256 -2.44 -1.93 14.31
N ILE A 257 -1.53 -1.92 13.33
CA ILE A 257 -0.97 -3.14 12.74
C ILE A 257 -0.07 -3.84 13.76
N LEU A 258 0.84 -3.09 14.41
CA LEU A 258 1.74 -3.65 15.43
C LEU A 258 0.96 -4.22 16.61
N GLU A 259 -0.11 -3.54 17.07
CA GLU A 259 -0.97 -4.04 18.14
C GLU A 259 -1.64 -5.37 17.75
N ALA A 260 -2.10 -5.51 16.50
CA ALA A 260 -2.64 -6.79 16.02
C ALA A 260 -1.58 -7.90 15.96
N ILE A 261 -0.35 -7.58 15.53
CA ILE A 261 0.77 -8.53 15.50
C ILE A 261 1.10 -9.00 16.93
N ASP A 262 1.25 -8.07 17.88
CA ASP A 262 1.61 -8.36 19.26
C ASP A 262 0.54 -9.17 20.01
N ASN A 263 -0.71 -9.16 19.53
CA ASN A 263 -1.82 -9.94 20.09
C ASN A 263 -2.15 -11.22 19.29
N ASN A 264 -1.20 -11.72 18.48
CA ASN A 264 -1.29 -12.99 17.77
C ASN A 264 -2.51 -13.14 16.83
N ILE A 265 -2.98 -12.03 16.25
CA ILE A 265 -3.89 -12.10 15.12
C ILE A 265 -3.19 -12.83 13.97
N LYS A 266 -3.81 -13.88 13.42
CA LYS A 266 -3.19 -14.73 12.40
C LYS A 266 -3.16 -14.06 11.02
N LEU A 267 -4.19 -13.27 10.72
CA LEU A 267 -4.32 -12.54 9.47
C LEU A 267 -4.73 -11.09 9.73
N ILE A 268 -3.95 -10.16 9.21
CA ILE A 268 -4.27 -8.73 9.20
C ILE A 268 -4.66 -8.34 7.78
N VAL A 269 -5.80 -7.65 7.63
CA VAL A 269 -6.27 -7.10 6.36
C VAL A 269 -6.30 -5.58 6.50
N CYS A 270 -5.28 -4.91 5.97
CA CYS A 270 -5.14 -3.46 6.08
C CYS A 270 -5.62 -2.79 4.79
N ILE A 271 -6.73 -2.07 4.89
CA ILE A 271 -7.36 -1.40 3.73
C ILE A 271 -6.70 -0.05 3.48
N THR A 272 -6.30 0.63 4.55
CA THR A 272 -5.82 2.01 4.54
C THR A 272 -4.69 2.23 3.54
N GLU A 273 -4.84 3.28 2.73
CA GLU A 273 -3.83 3.80 1.82
C GLU A 273 -3.04 4.95 2.47
N GLY A 274 -1.87 5.26 1.92
CA GLY A 274 -1.07 6.42 2.32
C GLY A 274 -0.36 6.26 3.66
N ILE A 275 -0.07 5.01 4.06
CA ILE A 275 0.79 4.74 5.22
C ILE A 275 2.24 5.01 4.79
N PRO A 276 3.00 5.79 5.56
CA PRO A 276 4.40 6.05 5.24
C PRO A 276 5.24 4.78 5.11
N ILE A 277 6.18 4.80 4.16
CA ILE A 277 7.11 3.72 3.85
C ILE A 277 7.94 3.37 5.09
N SER A 278 8.43 4.37 5.83
CA SER A 278 9.20 4.16 7.07
C SER A 278 8.41 3.39 8.13
N ASP A 279 7.12 3.68 8.28
CA ASP A 279 6.22 2.98 9.18
C ASP A 279 6.00 1.53 8.70
N MET A 280 5.82 1.34 7.39
CA MET A 280 5.67 0.01 6.80
C MET A 280 6.94 -0.83 6.83
N LEU A 281 8.13 -0.22 6.82
CA LEU A 281 9.40 -0.92 7.03
C LEU A 281 9.47 -1.53 8.43
N MET A 282 9.05 -0.79 9.47
CA MET A 282 8.96 -1.31 10.84
C MET A 282 7.97 -2.46 10.94
N VAL A 283 6.78 -2.31 10.35
CA VAL A 283 5.76 -3.37 10.28
C VAL A 283 6.32 -4.61 9.57
N LYS A 284 6.96 -4.44 8.39
CA LYS A 284 7.53 -5.54 7.62
C LYS A 284 8.63 -6.27 8.39
N GLN A 285 9.48 -5.53 9.09
CA GLN A 285 10.51 -6.11 9.95
C GLN A 285 9.87 -6.96 11.05
N LYS A 286 8.85 -6.46 11.75
CA LYS A 286 8.14 -7.20 12.80
C LYS A 286 7.45 -8.46 12.24
N LEU A 287 6.79 -8.36 11.09
CA LEU A 287 6.15 -9.52 10.43
C LEU A 287 7.14 -10.64 10.13
N ASN A 288 8.39 -10.33 9.74
CA ASN A 288 9.41 -11.34 9.46
C ASN A 288 9.80 -12.19 10.69
N PHE A 289 9.48 -11.74 11.91
CA PHE A 289 9.74 -12.46 13.16
C PHE A 289 8.48 -13.11 13.76
N THR A 290 7.37 -13.15 13.02
CA THR A 290 6.12 -13.74 13.49
C THR A 290 5.48 -14.60 12.41
N ASN A 291 4.48 -15.41 12.77
CA ASN A 291 3.69 -16.20 11.82
C ASN A 291 2.44 -15.46 11.31
N VAL A 292 2.36 -14.16 11.57
CA VAL A 292 1.22 -13.32 11.17
C VAL A 292 1.30 -13.05 9.67
N LYS A 293 0.20 -13.30 8.97
CA LYS A 293 0.04 -12.92 7.57
C LYS A 293 -0.61 -11.54 7.49
N MET A 294 -0.19 -10.74 6.52
CA MET A 294 -0.80 -9.44 6.25
C MET A 294 -1.15 -9.32 4.78
N ILE A 295 -2.37 -8.87 4.49
CA ILE A 295 -2.82 -8.42 3.18
C ILE A 295 -2.95 -6.90 3.25
N GLY A 296 -2.36 -6.22 2.29
CA GLY A 296 -2.22 -4.76 2.27
C GLY A 296 -0.90 -4.26 2.87
N PRO A 297 -0.79 -2.96 3.19
CA PRO A 297 -1.83 -1.93 3.13
C PRO A 297 -2.24 -1.56 1.70
N ASN A 298 -3.15 -0.59 1.55
CA ASN A 298 -3.70 -0.17 0.26
C ASN A 298 -4.21 -1.36 -0.57
N CYS A 299 -5.20 -2.06 -0.02
CA CYS A 299 -5.77 -3.22 -0.67
C CYS A 299 -7.30 -3.24 -0.52
N PRO A 300 -8.02 -3.86 -1.47
CA PRO A 300 -9.47 -3.95 -1.38
C PRO A 300 -9.94 -4.99 -0.33
N GLY A 301 -9.02 -5.83 0.16
CA GLY A 301 -9.27 -6.84 1.18
C GLY A 301 -9.16 -8.27 0.66
N ILE A 302 -10.02 -9.16 1.16
CA ILE A 302 -10.09 -10.58 0.81
C ILE A 302 -11.55 -11.08 0.89
N ILE A 303 -11.95 -11.95 -0.03
CA ILE A 303 -13.28 -12.55 -0.06
C ILE A 303 -13.23 -14.03 -0.44
N THR A 304 -13.92 -14.84 0.36
CA THR A 304 -14.30 -16.21 0.01
C THR A 304 -15.81 -16.20 -0.21
N PRO A 305 -16.29 -16.36 -1.46
CA PRO A 305 -17.68 -16.14 -1.81
C PRO A 305 -18.64 -17.00 -0.96
N ASN A 306 -19.74 -16.39 -0.51
CA ASN A 306 -20.74 -17.00 0.38
C ASN A 306 -20.21 -17.50 1.75
N GLN A 307 -18.98 -17.15 2.14
CA GLN A 307 -18.39 -17.60 3.41
C GLN A 307 -17.90 -16.45 4.28
N CYS A 308 -17.01 -15.62 3.76
CA CYS A 308 -16.39 -14.54 4.53
C CYS A 308 -15.91 -13.44 3.58
N LYS A 309 -16.23 -12.19 3.91
CA LYS A 309 -15.81 -11.01 3.17
C LYS A 309 -15.19 -10.00 4.14
N ILE A 310 -13.95 -9.63 3.87
CA ILE A 310 -13.22 -8.65 4.66
C ILE A 310 -12.69 -7.58 3.72
N GLY A 311 -13.07 -6.33 3.95
CA GLY A 311 -12.64 -5.20 3.12
C GLY A 311 -13.79 -4.57 2.34
N ILE A 312 -13.43 -3.98 1.20
CA ILE A 312 -14.29 -3.10 0.42
C ILE A 312 -14.79 -3.73 -0.88
N MET A 313 -14.40 -4.97 -1.17
CA MET A 313 -14.80 -5.66 -2.40
C MET A 313 -16.33 -5.80 -2.54
N PRO A 314 -16.89 -5.58 -3.74
CA PRO A 314 -18.32 -5.79 -3.99
C PRO A 314 -18.64 -7.31 -4.00
N GLY A 315 -19.46 -7.79 -3.06
CA GLY A 315 -19.73 -9.23 -2.94
C GLY A 315 -20.64 -9.78 -4.04
N ASN A 316 -21.42 -8.91 -4.70
CA ASN A 316 -22.42 -9.29 -5.70
C ASN A 316 -21.85 -9.77 -7.04
N ILE A 317 -20.58 -9.47 -7.34
CA ILE A 317 -19.91 -9.96 -8.56
C ILE A 317 -19.19 -11.30 -8.36
N HIS A 318 -19.15 -11.78 -7.11
CA HIS A 318 -18.44 -12.99 -6.74
C HIS A 318 -19.40 -14.18 -6.69
N THR A 319 -19.01 -15.29 -7.29
CA THR A 319 -19.71 -16.57 -7.21
C THR A 319 -18.75 -17.65 -6.74
N PRO A 320 -19.17 -18.64 -5.93
CA PRO A 320 -18.25 -19.69 -5.50
C PRO A 320 -17.78 -20.57 -6.67
N GLY A 321 -16.50 -20.92 -6.67
CA GLY A 321 -15.91 -21.88 -7.60
C GLY A 321 -14.48 -22.27 -7.18
N ASN A 322 -13.65 -22.65 -8.14
CA ASN A 322 -12.32 -23.24 -7.89
C ASN A 322 -11.14 -22.32 -8.26
N ILE A 323 -11.39 -21.11 -8.77
CA ILE A 323 -10.33 -20.19 -9.20
C ILE A 323 -9.94 -19.22 -8.08
N GLY A 324 -8.66 -19.21 -7.71
CA GLY A 324 -8.11 -18.18 -6.84
C GLY A 324 -7.66 -16.96 -7.65
N ILE A 325 -8.01 -15.76 -7.23
CA ILE A 325 -7.54 -14.51 -7.85
C ILE A 325 -6.67 -13.77 -6.85
N VAL A 326 -5.51 -13.29 -7.29
CA VAL A 326 -4.68 -12.37 -6.52
C VAL A 326 -4.21 -11.26 -7.43
N SER A 327 -4.36 -10.02 -7.00
CA SER A 327 -3.94 -8.85 -7.76
C SER A 327 -3.54 -7.74 -6.82
N ARG A 328 -2.61 -6.89 -7.30
CA ARG A 328 -2.23 -5.66 -6.61
C ARG A 328 -3.25 -4.53 -6.80
N SER A 329 -4.05 -4.59 -7.86
CA SER A 329 -5.05 -3.57 -8.19
C SER A 329 -6.44 -4.07 -7.85
N GLY A 330 -7.16 -3.34 -6.97
CA GLY A 330 -8.52 -3.69 -6.61
C GLY A 330 -9.49 -3.60 -7.79
N THR A 331 -9.38 -2.57 -8.64
CA THR A 331 -10.29 -2.41 -9.77
C THR A 331 -10.09 -3.45 -10.86
N LEU A 332 -8.84 -3.86 -11.12
CA LEU A 332 -8.57 -5.00 -12.02
C LEU A 332 -9.02 -6.33 -11.41
N THR A 333 -9.00 -6.46 -10.08
CA THR A 333 -9.57 -7.63 -9.40
C THR A 333 -11.05 -7.74 -9.70
N TYR A 334 -11.79 -6.63 -9.61
CA TYR A 334 -13.24 -6.62 -9.87
C TYR A 334 -13.56 -6.97 -11.32
N GLU A 335 -12.76 -6.46 -12.26
CA GLU A 335 -12.91 -6.77 -13.67
C GLU A 335 -12.64 -8.25 -13.96
N ALA A 336 -11.52 -8.77 -13.44
CA ALA A 336 -11.17 -10.18 -13.59
C ALA A 336 -12.26 -11.09 -13.00
N VAL A 337 -12.73 -10.80 -11.78
CA VAL A 337 -13.83 -11.52 -11.11
C VAL A 337 -15.09 -11.48 -11.96
N LYS A 338 -15.49 -10.30 -12.45
CA LYS A 338 -16.71 -10.15 -13.25
C LYS A 338 -16.64 -10.94 -14.55
N GLN A 339 -15.51 -10.85 -15.28
CA GLN A 339 -15.33 -11.55 -16.54
C GLN A 339 -15.40 -13.07 -16.37
N ILE A 340 -14.73 -13.64 -15.35
CA ILE A 340 -14.79 -15.08 -15.15
C ILE A 340 -16.18 -15.53 -14.67
N THR A 341 -16.84 -14.75 -13.80
CA THR A 341 -18.21 -15.03 -13.34
C THR A 341 -19.19 -15.05 -14.52
N ASP A 342 -19.04 -14.12 -15.47
CA ASP A 342 -19.92 -14.01 -16.65
C ASP A 342 -19.82 -15.20 -17.60
N ILE A 343 -18.66 -15.87 -17.65
CA ILE A 343 -18.46 -17.11 -18.42
C ILE A 343 -18.76 -18.38 -17.60
N GLY A 344 -19.34 -18.24 -16.41
CA GLY A 344 -19.76 -19.36 -15.56
C GLY A 344 -18.67 -19.93 -14.65
N LEU A 345 -17.53 -19.25 -14.52
CA LEU A 345 -16.43 -19.66 -13.64
C LEU A 345 -16.47 -18.89 -12.31
N GLY A 346 -16.47 -19.63 -11.20
CA GLY A 346 -16.51 -19.05 -9.85
C GLY A 346 -15.16 -19.01 -9.14
N GLN A 347 -15.10 -18.26 -8.05
CA GLN A 347 -13.89 -18.02 -7.26
C GLN A 347 -13.84 -18.86 -5.98
N SER A 348 -12.66 -19.38 -5.66
CA SER A 348 -12.36 -20.03 -4.39
C SER A 348 -12.00 -19.02 -3.32
N THR A 349 -11.13 -18.04 -3.63
CA THR A 349 -10.79 -16.87 -2.81
C THR A 349 -10.19 -15.79 -3.71
N CYS A 350 -10.56 -14.52 -3.47
CA CYS A 350 -9.96 -13.33 -4.09
C CYS A 350 -9.35 -12.44 -3.02
#